data_AF-A0A7L7L1N3-F1
#
_entry.id   AF-A0A7L7L1N3-F1
#
_cell.length_a   1.000
_cell.length_b   1.000
_cell.length_c   1.000
_cell.angle_alpha   90.00
_cell.angle_beta   90.00
_cell.angle_gamma   90.00
#
_symmetry.space_group_name_H-M   'P 1'
#
loop_
_entity.id
_entity.type
_entity.pdbx_description
1 polymer ?
#
loop_
_entity_poly.entity_id
_entity_poly.type
_entity_poly.pdbx_seq_one_letter_code
_entity_poly.pdbx_strand_id
1 'polypeptide(L)' 'MLSDQSFLILVAGPYRSGPSHHSLLNQDNGTILLDAALQLYQMGHLPILSEWVALPILKAADSREVGHT' A
#
# COMPACT_ATOMS: atom_id res chain seq x y z
N MET A 1 33.69 -4.60 -1.99
CA MET A 1 32.56 -4.31 -2.89
C MET A 1 31.33 -4.22 -2.02
N LEU A 2 30.72 -3.04 -1.86
CA LEU A 2 29.36 -3.00 -1.31
C LEU A 2 28.45 -3.59 -2.38
N SER A 3 27.74 -4.68 -2.05
CA SER A 3 26.74 -5.23 -2.95
C SER A 3 25.57 -4.25 -3.03
N ASP A 4 25.24 -3.82 -4.23
CA ASP A 4 24.06 -2.99 -4.52
C ASP A 4 22.81 -3.90 -4.44
N GLN A 5 22.47 -4.33 -3.23
CA GLN A 5 21.43 -5.32 -2.99
C GLN A 5 20.06 -4.65 -3.08
N SER A 6 19.31 -4.98 -4.13
CA SER A 6 17.92 -4.58 -4.29
C SER A 6 16.99 -5.47 -3.45
N PHE A 7 16.02 -4.87 -2.77
CA PHE A 7 15.01 -5.55 -1.98
C PHE A 7 13.61 -5.27 -2.54
N LEU A 8 12.72 -6.25 -2.37
CA LEU A 8 11.28 -6.06 -2.51
C LEU A 8 10.72 -5.57 -1.18
N ILE A 9 10.10 -4.40 -1.14
CA ILE A 9 9.66 -3.77 0.11
C ILE A 9 8.16 -3.49 0.05
N LEU A 10 7.41 -4.06 0.99
CA LEU A 10 5.99 -3.76 1.16
C LEU A 10 5.83 -2.47 1.96
N VAL A 11 5.31 -1.42 1.32
CA VAL A 11 4.96 -0.15 1.95
C VAL A 11 3.51 -0.24 2.43
N ALA A 12 3.33 -0.31 3.74
CA ALA A 12 2.03 -0.50 4.38
C ALA A 12 1.69 0.70 5.29
N GLY A 13 0.42 1.07 5.30
CA GLY A 13 -0.11 2.10 6.17
C GLY A 13 -1.62 2.25 6.01
N PRO A 14 -2.25 3.11 6.82
CA PRO A 14 -3.69 3.31 6.79
C PRO A 14 -4.14 4.00 5.49
N TYR A 15 -4.53 3.20 4.50
CA TYR A 15 -5.16 3.71 3.28
C TYR A 15 -6.64 4.09 3.53
N ARG A 16 -7.32 3.36 4.42
CA ARG A 16 -8.69 3.64 4.88
C ARG A 16 -8.79 3.42 6.40
N SER A 17 -8.71 4.49 7.16
CA SER A 17 -8.98 4.46 8.60
C SER A 17 -10.42 4.91 8.86
N GLY A 18 -11.37 3.98 8.87
CA GLY A 18 -12.71 4.26 9.39
C GLY A 18 -13.81 3.33 8.85
N PRO A 19 -14.81 2.96 9.68
CA PRO A 19 -15.93 2.10 9.29
C PRO A 19 -16.97 2.78 8.38
N SER A 20 -16.67 3.96 7.82
CA SER A 20 -17.59 4.72 6.98
C SER A 20 -17.26 4.52 5.50
N HIS A 21 -18.26 4.04 4.75
CA HIS A 21 -18.31 3.94 3.29
C HIS A 21 -18.20 5.28 2.54
N HIS A 22 -17.61 6.31 3.17
CA HIS A 22 -17.40 7.62 2.57
C HIS A 22 -16.00 7.66 1.95
N SER A 23 -16.00 7.50 0.63
CA SER A 23 -14.86 7.47 -0.30
C SER A 23 -14.14 8.83 -0.41
N LEU A 24 -13.78 9.45 0.71
CA LEU A 24 -13.08 10.74 0.76
C LEU A 24 -12.01 10.81 1.87
N LEU A 25 -11.63 9.69 2.48
CA LEU A 25 -10.49 9.64 3.41
C LEU A 25 -9.17 9.70 2.63
N ASN A 26 -8.81 10.96 2.35
CA ASN A 26 -7.50 11.59 2.34
C ASN A 26 -6.51 11.14 1.27
N GLN A 27 -6.48 11.92 0.17
CA GLN A 27 -5.34 11.97 -0.75
C GLN A 27 -3.99 12.10 0.00
N ASP A 28 -3.99 12.71 1.19
CA ASP A 28 -2.81 12.90 2.03
C ASP A 28 -2.15 11.59 2.48
N ASN A 29 -2.92 10.57 2.90
CA ASN A 29 -2.34 9.31 3.37
C ASN A 29 -1.75 8.50 2.21
N GLY A 30 -2.45 8.48 1.07
CA GLY A 30 -1.92 7.87 -0.16
C GLY A 30 -0.67 8.58 -0.65
N THR A 31 -0.62 9.90 -0.57
CA THR A 31 0.56 10.71 -0.92
C THR A 31 1.76 10.35 -0.05
N ILE A 32 1.58 10.21 1.26
CA ILE A 32 2.66 9.79 2.17
C ILE A 32 3.21 8.41 1.80
N LEU A 33 2.34 7.45 1.47
CA LEU A 33 2.76 6.10 1.07
C LEU A 33 3.49 6.11 -0.28
N LEU A 34 3.03 6.95 -1.23
CA LEU A 34 3.70 7.14 -2.52
C LEU A 34 5.06 7.82 -2.38
N ASP A 35 5.19 8.82 -1.51
CA ASP A 35 6.46 9.51 -1.23
C ASP A 35 7.48 8.56 -0.59
N ALA A 36 7.03 7.67 0.30
CA ALA A 36 7.88 6.63 0.87
C ALA A 36 8.31 5.61 -0.20
N ALA A 37 7.40 5.16 -1.06
CA ALA A 37 7.72 4.29 -2.18
C ALA A 37 8.72 4.95 -3.15
N LEU A 38 8.55 6.23 -3.47
CA LEU A 38 9.46 6.98 -4.34
C LEU A 38 10.88 7.02 -3.78
N GLN A 39 11.05 7.26 -2.49
CA GLN A 39 12.36 7.24 -1.84
C GLN A 39 13.02 5.86 -1.91
N LEU A 40 12.27 4.78 -1.65
CA LEU A 40 12.79 3.42 -1.76
C LEU A 40 13.20 3.08 -3.19
N TYR A 41 12.41 3.50 -4.17
CA TYR A 41 12.74 3.33 -5.58
C TYR A 41 14.02 4.07 -5.98
N GLN A 42 14.20 5.31 -5.52
CA GLN A 42 15.43 6.09 -5.72
C GLN A 42 16.66 5.44 -5.06
N MET A 43 16.47 4.67 -4.00
CA MET A 43 17.51 3.86 -3.35
C MET A 43 17.78 2.53 -4.07
N GLY A 44 17.13 2.24 -5.21
CA GLY A 44 17.33 1.02 -5.99
C GLY A 44 16.53 -0.19 -5.50
N HIS A 45 15.53 0.02 -4.65
CA HIS A 45 14.63 -1.03 -4.18
C HIS A 45 13.33 -1.07 -5.01
N LEU A 46 12.64 -2.20 -4.98
CA LEU A 46 11.31 -2.34 -5.60
C LEU A 46 10.23 -2.20 -4.53
N PRO A 47 9.58 -1.04 -4.38
CA PRO A 47 8.47 -0.87 -3.46
C PRO A 47 7.18 -1.46 -4.03
N ILE A 48 6.33 -2.03 -3.16
CA ILE A 48 4.96 -2.42 -3.46
C ILE A 48 4.05 -1.79 -2.41
N LEU A 49 3.00 -1.09 -2.83
CA LEU A 49 1.99 -0.59 -1.90
C LEU A 49 1.02 -1.70 -1.53
N SER A 50 0.69 -1.79 -0.24
CA SER A 50 -0.22 -2.83 0.28
C SER A 50 -1.60 -2.84 -0.41
N GLU A 51 -2.13 -1.69 -0.82
CA GLU A 51 -3.40 -1.59 -1.54
C GLU A 51 -3.39 -2.28 -2.91
N TRP A 52 -2.26 -2.28 -3.63
CA TRP A 52 -2.13 -2.90 -4.95
C TRP A 52 -2.24 -4.42 -4.87
N VAL A 53 -1.88 -4.98 -3.72
CA VAL A 53 -1.99 -6.41 -3.44
C VAL A 53 -3.37 -6.72 -2.84
N ALA A 54 -3.85 -5.91 -1.91
CA ALA A 54 -5.10 -6.15 -1.19
C ALA A 54 -6.33 -6.08 -2.10
N LEU A 55 -6.44 -5.09 -2.99
CA LEU A 55 -7.65 -4.88 -3.80
C LEU A 55 -7.92 -6.03 -4.79
N PRO A 56 -6.95 -6.53 -5.57
CA PRO A 56 -7.17 -7.67 -6.44
C PRO A 56 -7.50 -8.95 -5.67
N ILE A 57 -6.88 -9.17 -4.50
CA ILE A 57 -7.15 -10.35 -3.66
C ILE A 57 -8.58 -10.29 -3.11
N LEU A 58 -9.01 -9.16 -2.56
CA LEU A 58 -10.38 -8.97 -2.09
C LEU A 58 -11.41 -9.17 -3.20
N LYS A 59 -11.12 -8.65 -4.40
CA LYS A 59 -11.97 -8.84 -5.58
C LYS A 59 -12.04 -10.31 -6.02
N ALA A 60 -10.91 -11.02 -5.99
CA ALA A 60 -10.85 -12.43 -6.36
C ALA A 60 -11.54 -13.33 -5.34
N ALA A 61 -11.52 -12.94 -4.06
CA ALA A 61 -12.12 -13.69 -2.96
C ALA A 61 -13.66 -13.52 -2.85
N ASP A 62 -14.34 -12.93 -3.84
CA ASP A 62 -15.78 -12.56 -3.82
C ASP A 62 -16.21 -11.96 -2.47
N SER A 63 -15.32 -11.17 -1.85
CA SER A 63 -15.50 -10.69 -0.49
C SER A 63 -16.52 -9.55 -0.51
N ARG A 64 -17.78 -9.90 -0.25
CA ARG A 64 -18.88 -8.93 -0.17
C ARG A 64 -18.81 -8.03 1.07
N GLU A 65 -17.91 -8.29 2.02
CA GLU A 65 -17.69 -7.41 3.17
C GLU A 65 -16.21 -7.31 3.53
N VAL A 66 -15.74 -6.08 3.68
CA VAL A 66 -14.41 -5.73 4.18
C VAL A 66 -14.55 -5.45 5.68
N GLY A 67 -13.95 -6.31 6.51
CA GLY A 67 -13.78 -6.09 7.94
C GLY A 67 -14.82 -6.78 8.82
N HIS A 68 -14.44 -7.89 9.45
CA HIS A 68 -15.09 -8.41 10.66
C HIS A 68 -14.03 -8.92 11.65
N THR A 69 -13.79 -8.11 12.67
CA THR A 69 -13.51 -8.49 14.06
C THR A 69 -14.10 -7.40 14.94
#